data_AF-P96571-F1
#
_entry.id   AF-P96571-F1
#
_cell.length_a   1.000
_cell.length_b   1.000
_cell.length_c   1.000
_cell.angle_alpha   90.00
_cell.angle_beta   90.00
_cell.angle_gamma   90.00
#
_symmetry.space_group_name_H-M   'P 1'
#
loop_
_entity.id
_entity.type
_entity.pdbx_description
1 polymer ?
#
loop_
_entity_poly.entity_id
_entity_poly.type
_entity_poly.pdbx_seq_one_letter_code
_entity_poly.pdbx_strand_id
1 'polypeptide(L)'
;SAILMTLFLFISCNNSGKDGSTTNPVDESVKGPNLTEISKKITDSNAFVLAVKEIEALLSSIDELATKAIGKKIQNNNDLTAEANKNGSLLAGAYAISSLITQKLSVLKNSAELNKKIEEAKKCSEAFTNKLKNSHTELGKNEATDEDAKKAILKTNGTKDKGAEELEKLFKSVESLSKSAQEALTNSVKELTGPVVAERF
;
A
#
# COMPACT_ATOMS: atom_id res chain seq x y z
N SER A 1 -14.75 -10.26 48.01
CA SER A 1 -13.76 -9.20 47.77
C SER A 1 -12.37 -9.76 47.90
N ALA A 2 -11.61 -9.79 46.81
CA ALA A 2 -10.18 -10.06 46.81
C ALA A 2 -9.51 -8.92 46.05
N ILE A 3 -8.75 -8.14 46.79
CA ILE A 3 -8.20 -6.86 46.39
C ILE A 3 -6.94 -7.08 45.55
N LEU A 4 -6.97 -6.42 44.40
CA LEU A 4 -5.87 -5.90 43.60
C LEU A 4 -4.61 -5.58 44.42
N MET A 5 -3.53 -6.35 44.21
CA MET A 5 -2.17 -5.93 44.54
C MET A 5 -1.26 -6.17 43.34
N THR A 6 -1.35 -5.26 42.38
CA THR A 6 -0.36 -5.06 41.34
C THR A 6 0.93 -4.56 42.00
N LEU A 7 1.90 -5.45 42.10
CA LEU A 7 3.24 -5.13 42.58
C LEU A 7 3.97 -4.29 41.52
N PHE A 8 3.95 -2.97 41.69
CA PHE A 8 4.83 -2.06 40.95
C PHE A 8 6.25 -2.17 41.51
N LEU A 9 7.13 -2.85 40.78
CA LEU A 9 8.57 -2.80 40.99
C LEU A 9 9.12 -1.50 40.40
N PHE A 10 9.16 -0.45 41.22
CA PHE A 10 9.99 0.72 40.95
C PHE A 10 11.47 0.32 41.10
N ILE A 11 12.16 0.13 39.97
CA ILE A 11 13.62 0.04 39.95
C ILE A 11 14.15 1.42 40.32
N SER A 12 14.68 1.51 41.54
CA SER A 12 15.23 2.71 42.15
C SER A 12 16.42 3.25 41.35
N CYS A 13 16.51 4.57 41.38
CA CYS A 13 17.55 5.39 40.80
C CYS A 13 18.97 4.93 41.16
N ASN A 14 19.80 4.99 40.12
CA ASN A 14 21.25 5.04 40.14
C ASN A 14 21.76 6.20 41.03
N ASN A 15 22.38 5.89 42.16
CA ASN A 15 23.40 6.74 42.77
C ASN A 15 24.26 5.92 43.73
N SER A 16 25.37 5.39 43.24
CA SER A 16 26.48 4.94 44.08
C SER A 16 27.77 5.42 43.44
N GLY A 17 28.30 6.53 43.97
CA GLY A 17 29.66 6.95 43.68
C GLY A 17 30.64 5.83 44.00
N LYS A 18 31.64 5.64 43.13
CA LYS A 18 32.79 4.79 43.43
C LYS A 18 34.03 5.29 42.69
N ASP A 19 34.89 5.96 43.46
CA ASP A 19 36.33 5.98 43.19
C ASP A 19 36.85 4.54 43.18
N GLY A 20 37.61 4.21 42.14
CA GLY A 20 38.20 2.89 41.98
C GLY A 20 38.55 2.61 40.52
N SER A 21 39.75 3.02 40.13
CA SER A 21 40.40 2.63 38.88
C SER A 21 40.51 1.10 38.76
N THR A 22 39.56 0.48 38.08
CA THR A 22 39.73 -0.83 37.43
C THR A 22 39.03 -0.76 36.08
N THR A 23 39.81 -0.52 35.03
CA THR A 23 39.40 -0.70 33.63
C THR A 23 39.17 -2.19 33.38
N ASN A 24 38.04 -2.70 33.85
CA ASN A 24 37.46 -3.88 33.20
C ASN A 24 37.05 -3.41 31.81
N PRO A 25 37.43 -4.09 30.72
CA PRO A 25 36.80 -3.81 29.44
C PRO A 25 35.30 -4.01 29.68
N VAL A 26 34.52 -2.95 29.49
CA VAL A 26 33.07 -3.10 29.38
C VAL A 26 32.89 -4.12 28.28
N ASP A 27 32.41 -5.30 28.66
CA ASP A 27 32.16 -6.38 27.74
C ASP A 27 31.23 -5.82 26.65
N GLU A 28 31.77 -5.61 25.44
CA GLU A 28 31.00 -5.09 24.29
C GLU A 28 29.81 -6.01 23.95
N SER A 29 29.78 -7.22 24.54
CA SER A 29 28.67 -8.17 24.54
C SER A 29 27.36 -7.67 25.18
N VAL A 30 27.38 -6.56 25.93
CA VAL A 30 26.16 -5.97 26.56
C VAL A 30 25.64 -4.74 25.79
N LYS A 31 25.97 -4.59 24.51
CA LYS A 31 25.39 -3.50 23.72
C LYS A 31 23.96 -3.86 23.32
N GLY A 32 22.97 -3.22 23.95
CA GLY A 32 21.56 -3.34 23.56
C GLY A 32 21.29 -2.96 22.09
N PRO A 33 20.06 -3.19 21.58
CA PRO A 33 19.75 -2.95 20.17
C PRO A 33 20.05 -1.51 19.75
N ASN A 34 20.57 -1.32 18.53
CA ASN A 34 20.91 0.00 17.99
C ASN A 34 19.64 0.81 17.66
N LEU A 35 19.11 1.53 18.66
CA LEU A 35 17.85 2.25 18.54
C LEU A 35 17.86 3.32 17.44
N THR A 36 19.01 3.96 17.17
CA THR A 36 19.14 4.94 16.08
C THR A 36 18.93 4.29 14.72
N GLU A 37 19.54 3.12 14.49
CA GLU A 37 19.36 2.39 13.24
C GLU A 37 17.94 1.83 13.11
N ILE A 38 17.41 1.21 14.16
CA ILE A 38 16.07 0.62 14.15
C ILE A 38 14.99 1.69 13.93
N SER A 39 15.09 2.84 14.61
CA SER A 39 14.14 3.94 14.42
C SER A 39 14.16 4.49 12.98
N LYS A 40 15.33 4.52 12.34
CA LYS A 40 15.45 4.88 10.92
C LYS A 40 14.78 3.84 10.03
N LYS A 41 15.04 2.53 10.24
CA LYS A 41 14.38 1.44 9.49
C LYS A 41 12.86 1.53 9.60
N ILE A 42 12.33 1.71 10.81
CA ILE A 42 10.88 1.87 11.06
C ILE A 42 10.33 3.07 10.29
N THR A 43 11.02 4.22 10.35
CA THR A 43 10.59 5.45 9.66
C THR A 43 10.53 5.24 8.14
N ASP A 44 11.58 4.67 7.56
CA ASP A 44 11.69 4.42 6.12
C ASP A 44 10.64 3.39 5.65
N SER A 45 10.46 2.29 6.40
CA SER A 45 9.42 1.29 6.11
C SER A 45 8.00 1.85 6.26
N ASN A 46 7.75 2.70 7.25
CA ASN A 46 6.44 3.33 7.44
C ASN A 46 6.10 4.30 6.30
N ALA A 47 7.06 5.13 5.88
CA ALA A 47 6.90 6.01 4.72
C ALA A 47 6.55 5.22 3.45
N PHE A 48 7.19 4.07 3.26
CA PHE A 48 6.88 3.18 2.14
C PHE A 48 5.47 2.58 2.22
N VAL A 49 5.05 2.09 3.39
CA VAL A 49 3.68 1.58 3.62
C VAL A 49 2.64 2.65 3.30
N LEU A 50 2.86 3.90 3.72
CA LEU A 50 1.95 5.02 3.43
C LEU A 50 1.82 5.28 1.92
N ALA A 51 2.93 5.23 1.19
CA ALA A 51 2.89 5.43 -0.26
C ALA A 51 2.17 4.29 -1.00
N VAL A 52 2.32 3.03 -0.55
CA VAL A 52 1.55 1.90 -1.10
C VAL A 52 0.06 2.02 -0.77
N LYS A 53 -0.29 2.48 0.44
CA LYS A 53 -1.69 2.73 0.85
C LYS A 53 -2.38 3.78 -0.02
N GLU A 54 -1.66 4.81 -0.44
CA GLU A 54 -2.19 5.81 -1.38
C GLU A 54 -2.56 5.17 -2.72
N ILE A 55 -1.73 4.26 -3.24
CA ILE A 55 -2.01 3.53 -4.48
C ILE A 55 -3.22 2.58 -4.33
N GLU A 56 -3.33 1.88 -3.19
CA GLU A 56 -4.52 1.07 -2.87
C GLU A 56 -5.80 1.92 -2.87
N ALA A 57 -5.76 3.12 -2.27
CA ALA A 57 -6.91 4.02 -2.24
C ALA A 57 -7.31 4.50 -3.64
N LEU A 58 -6.35 4.78 -4.51
CA LEU A 58 -6.62 5.11 -5.92
C LEU A 58 -7.27 3.93 -6.65
N LEU A 59 -6.81 2.69 -6.44
CA LEU A 59 -7.46 1.50 -7.01
C LEU A 59 -8.88 1.33 -6.50
N SER A 60 -9.11 1.48 -5.19
CA SER A 60 -10.44 1.46 -4.60
C SER A 60 -11.36 2.53 -5.19
N SER A 61 -10.83 3.72 -5.52
CA SER A 61 -11.62 4.75 -6.17
C SER A 61 -12.12 4.32 -7.57
N ILE A 62 -11.30 3.61 -8.36
CA ILE A 62 -11.74 3.03 -9.64
C ILE A 62 -12.83 1.97 -9.42
N ASP A 63 -12.70 1.15 -8.38
CA ASP A 63 -13.70 0.14 -8.03
C ASP A 63 -15.05 0.77 -7.61
N GLU A 64 -15.01 1.88 -6.86
CA GLU A 64 -16.20 2.64 -6.49
C GLU A 64 -16.88 3.22 -7.74
N LEU A 65 -16.09 3.82 -8.66
CA LEU A 65 -16.61 4.28 -9.96
C LEU A 65 -17.28 3.14 -10.74
N ALA A 66 -16.64 1.98 -10.81
CA ALA A 66 -17.15 0.82 -11.53
C ALA A 66 -18.43 0.24 -10.92
N THR A 67 -18.49 0.13 -9.59
CA THR A 67 -19.60 -0.52 -8.88
C THR A 67 -20.79 0.39 -8.66
N LYS A 68 -20.58 1.72 -8.58
CA LYS A 68 -21.64 2.67 -8.27
C LYS A 68 -22.06 3.55 -9.44
N ALA A 69 -21.14 3.98 -10.30
CA ALA A 69 -21.40 5.09 -11.22
C ALA A 69 -21.66 4.68 -12.67
N ILE A 70 -21.35 3.44 -13.07
CA ILE A 70 -21.66 2.97 -14.43
C ILE A 70 -23.16 2.99 -14.69
N GLY A 71 -23.56 3.63 -15.80
CA GLY A 71 -24.96 3.74 -16.23
C GLY A 71 -25.80 4.57 -15.27
N LYS A 72 -25.17 5.53 -14.57
CA LYS A 72 -25.83 6.36 -13.56
C LYS A 72 -25.67 7.86 -13.80
N LYS A 73 -26.57 8.63 -13.20
CA LYS A 73 -26.47 10.08 -13.00
C LYS A 73 -26.89 10.47 -11.58
N ILE A 74 -26.55 11.69 -11.22
CA ILE A 74 -27.04 12.35 -10.00
C ILE A 74 -28.51 12.74 -10.20
N GLN A 75 -29.31 12.62 -9.14
CA GLN A 75 -30.67 13.16 -9.04
C GLN A 75 -30.78 14.04 -7.77
N ASN A 76 -31.93 14.67 -7.56
CA ASN A 76 -32.17 15.58 -6.42
C ASN A 76 -32.24 14.89 -5.04
N ASN A 77 -31.93 13.59 -4.98
CA ASN A 77 -31.89 12.79 -3.75
C ASN A 77 -30.46 12.29 -3.52
N ASN A 78 -30.17 11.75 -2.33
CA ASN A 78 -28.85 11.22 -1.98
C ASN A 78 -28.44 9.93 -2.74
N ASP A 79 -29.19 9.53 -3.76
CA ASP A 79 -28.97 8.30 -4.53
C ASP A 79 -28.63 8.59 -5.99
N LEU A 80 -27.93 7.64 -6.63
CA LEU A 80 -27.72 7.64 -8.06
C LEU A 80 -28.92 6.99 -8.78
N THR A 81 -29.36 7.58 -9.89
CA THR A 81 -30.41 7.02 -10.75
C THR A 81 -29.87 6.56 -12.09
N ALA A 82 -30.64 5.79 -12.85
CA ALA A 82 -30.22 5.23 -14.12
C ALA A 82 -30.03 6.31 -15.21
N GLU A 83 -28.93 6.20 -15.95
CA GLU A 83 -28.61 6.93 -17.17
C GLU A 83 -27.70 6.03 -18.02
N ALA A 84 -28.32 5.10 -18.73
CA ALA A 84 -27.59 4.05 -19.43
C ALA A 84 -26.71 4.60 -20.58
N ASN A 85 -25.58 3.94 -20.80
CA ASN A 85 -24.73 4.10 -21.98
C ASN A 85 -24.13 5.49 -22.18
N LYS A 86 -23.84 6.22 -21.10
CA LYS A 86 -23.19 7.54 -21.14
C LYS A 86 -21.94 7.59 -20.26
N ASN A 87 -21.10 6.56 -20.37
CA ASN A 87 -19.97 6.36 -19.47
C ASN A 87 -18.64 6.98 -19.97
N GLY A 88 -18.63 7.71 -21.09
CA GLY A 88 -17.39 8.19 -21.70
C GLY A 88 -16.53 9.05 -20.76
N SER A 89 -17.14 10.03 -20.08
CA SER A 89 -16.43 10.88 -19.12
C SER A 89 -16.01 10.14 -17.84
N LEU A 90 -16.85 9.20 -17.36
CA LEU A 90 -16.52 8.31 -16.24
C LEU A 90 -15.26 7.49 -16.54
N LEU A 91 -15.18 6.90 -17.74
CA LEU A 91 -14.05 6.11 -18.19
C LEU A 91 -12.79 6.96 -18.40
N ALA A 92 -12.93 8.20 -18.89
CA ALA A 92 -11.81 9.14 -18.95
C ALA A 92 -11.25 9.44 -17.55
N GLY A 93 -12.12 9.56 -16.54
CA GLY A 93 -11.73 9.70 -15.13
C GLY A 93 -10.96 8.47 -14.62
N ALA A 94 -11.47 7.26 -14.89
CA ALA A 94 -10.77 6.02 -14.51
C ALA A 94 -9.39 5.90 -15.18
N TYR A 95 -9.27 6.30 -16.45
CA TYR A 95 -8.00 6.34 -17.18
C TYR A 95 -6.99 7.36 -16.59
N ALA A 96 -7.48 8.52 -16.14
CA ALA A 96 -6.63 9.50 -15.47
C ALA A 96 -6.08 8.94 -14.15
N ILE A 97 -6.93 8.27 -13.36
CA ILE A 97 -6.51 7.61 -12.11
C ILE A 97 -5.51 6.47 -12.39
N SER A 98 -5.72 5.66 -13.44
CA SER A 98 -4.79 4.59 -13.81
C SER A 98 -3.39 5.13 -14.18
N SER A 99 -3.36 6.25 -14.87
CA SER A 99 -2.12 6.96 -15.23
C SER A 99 -1.42 7.49 -13.98
N LEU A 100 -2.16 8.06 -13.02
CA LEU A 100 -1.62 8.51 -11.74
C LEU A 100 -1.05 7.36 -10.91
N ILE A 101 -1.72 6.20 -10.87
CA ILE A 101 -1.21 4.98 -10.22
C ILE A 101 0.14 4.59 -10.82
N THR A 102 0.25 4.61 -12.15
CA THR A 102 1.49 4.27 -12.87
C THR A 102 2.63 5.23 -12.50
N GLN A 103 2.34 6.53 -12.42
CA GLN A 103 3.31 7.54 -11.99
C GLN A 103 3.80 7.31 -10.56
N LYS A 104 2.88 7.03 -9.62
CA LYS A 104 3.23 6.77 -8.22
C LYS A 104 4.07 5.49 -8.07
N LEU A 105 3.71 4.42 -8.77
CA LEU A 105 4.52 3.19 -8.81
C LEU A 105 5.92 3.43 -9.39
N SER A 106 6.05 4.29 -10.38
CA SER A 106 7.33 4.57 -11.05
C SER A 106 8.34 5.34 -10.20
N VAL A 107 7.89 6.08 -9.19
CA VAL A 107 8.76 6.84 -8.28
C VAL A 107 9.06 6.09 -6.98
N LEU A 108 8.40 4.96 -6.73
CA LEU A 108 8.66 4.13 -5.56
C LEU A 108 9.98 3.38 -5.71
N LYS A 109 10.82 3.45 -4.68
CA LYS A 109 12.10 2.72 -4.58
C LYS A 109 12.26 2.17 -3.18
N ASN A 110 12.75 0.94 -3.04
CA ASN A 110 13.03 0.32 -1.76
C ASN A 110 14.12 -0.78 -1.91
N SER A 111 14.12 -1.78 -1.02
CA SER A 111 15.00 -2.96 -1.04
C SER A 111 14.84 -3.78 -2.33
N ALA A 112 15.82 -4.64 -2.64
CA ALA A 112 15.80 -5.47 -3.85
C ALA A 112 14.53 -6.34 -3.97
N GLU A 113 14.06 -6.92 -2.86
CA GLU A 113 12.83 -7.72 -2.83
C GLU A 113 11.59 -6.89 -3.15
N LEU A 114 11.44 -5.74 -2.48
CA LEU A 114 10.30 -4.85 -2.69
C LEU A 114 10.33 -4.23 -4.10
N ASN A 115 11.52 -3.94 -4.64
CA ASN A 115 11.66 -3.45 -6.01
C ASN A 115 11.10 -4.43 -7.04
N LYS A 116 11.25 -5.74 -6.85
CA LYS A 116 10.62 -6.74 -7.73
C LYS A 116 9.10 -6.62 -7.74
N LYS A 117 8.48 -6.43 -6.57
CA LYS A 117 7.03 -6.27 -6.42
C LYS A 117 6.54 -4.93 -6.96
N ILE A 118 7.33 -3.86 -6.80
CA ILE A 118 7.06 -2.55 -7.40
C ILE A 118 7.04 -2.68 -8.93
N GLU A 119 8.04 -3.30 -9.53
CA GLU A 119 8.11 -3.49 -10.99
C GLU A 119 6.96 -4.35 -11.52
N GLU A 120 6.55 -5.39 -10.79
CA GLU A 120 5.37 -6.19 -11.15
C GLU A 120 4.09 -5.36 -11.13
N ALA A 121 3.83 -4.62 -10.04
CA ALA A 121 2.68 -3.73 -9.93
C ALA A 121 2.70 -2.64 -11.02
N LYS A 122 3.88 -2.06 -11.29
CA LYS A 122 4.08 -1.07 -12.35
C LYS A 122 3.73 -1.65 -13.72
N LYS A 123 4.26 -2.82 -14.07
CA LYS A 123 3.92 -3.52 -15.32
C LYS A 123 2.43 -3.78 -15.46
N CYS A 124 1.75 -4.20 -14.38
CA CYS A 124 0.30 -4.35 -14.37
C CYS A 124 -0.43 -3.02 -14.58
N SER A 125 0.06 -1.91 -13.98
CA SER A 125 -0.54 -0.58 -14.14
C SER A 125 -0.42 -0.03 -15.56
N GLU A 126 0.73 -0.27 -16.19
CA GLU A 126 0.97 0.07 -17.60
C GLU A 126 0.09 -0.78 -18.52
N ALA A 127 -0.03 -2.09 -18.24
CA ALA A 127 -0.89 -2.98 -19.00
C ALA A 127 -2.36 -2.54 -18.95
N PHE A 128 -2.87 -2.23 -17.76
CA PHE A 128 -4.23 -1.72 -17.58
C PHE A 128 -4.46 -0.40 -18.33
N THR A 129 -3.59 0.59 -18.12
CA THR A 129 -3.69 1.89 -18.79
C THR A 129 -3.60 1.75 -20.31
N ASN A 130 -2.70 0.90 -20.82
CA ASN A 130 -2.58 0.62 -22.24
C ASN A 130 -3.80 -0.10 -22.81
N LYS A 131 -4.42 -1.02 -22.05
CA LYS A 131 -5.63 -1.71 -22.50
C LYS A 131 -6.79 -0.73 -22.68
N LEU A 132 -7.03 0.15 -21.71
CA LEU A 132 -8.03 1.22 -21.83
C LEU A 132 -7.77 2.10 -23.05
N LYS A 133 -6.52 2.53 -23.24
CA LYS A 133 -6.10 3.34 -24.40
C LYS A 133 -6.33 2.62 -25.72
N ASN A 134 -6.01 1.33 -25.81
CA ASN A 134 -6.14 0.56 -27.04
C ASN A 134 -7.62 0.23 -27.37
N SER A 135 -8.51 0.28 -26.38
CA SER A 135 -9.96 0.15 -26.56
C SER A 135 -10.68 1.49 -26.75
N HIS A 136 -9.96 2.56 -27.14
CA HIS A 136 -10.53 3.90 -27.27
C HIS A 136 -11.72 4.00 -28.23
N THR A 137 -11.84 3.13 -29.23
CA THR A 137 -12.98 3.13 -30.17
C THR A 137 -14.30 2.87 -29.44
N GLU A 138 -14.31 1.99 -28.44
CA GLU A 138 -15.52 1.70 -27.65
C GLU A 138 -15.60 2.56 -26.38
N LEU A 139 -14.45 2.84 -25.75
CA LEU A 139 -14.39 3.50 -24.44
C LEU A 139 -14.31 5.03 -24.52
N GLY A 140 -13.77 5.58 -25.61
CA GLY A 140 -13.48 7.00 -25.78
C GLY A 140 -14.62 7.83 -26.37
N LYS A 141 -15.79 7.22 -26.63
CA LYS A 141 -16.99 7.90 -27.12
C LYS A 141 -17.84 8.40 -25.95
N ASN A 142 -18.57 9.49 -26.16
CA ASN A 142 -19.52 10.02 -25.17
C ASN A 142 -20.52 8.94 -24.71
N GLU A 143 -21.05 8.17 -25.67
CA GLU A 143 -22.03 7.11 -25.45
C GLU A 143 -21.38 5.73 -25.24
N ALA A 144 -20.30 5.66 -24.45
CA ALA A 144 -19.71 4.38 -24.07
C ALA A 144 -20.74 3.55 -23.30
N THR A 145 -21.00 2.33 -23.76
CA THR A 145 -22.07 1.48 -23.24
C THR A 145 -21.78 1.03 -21.81
N ASP A 146 -22.82 0.68 -21.06
CA ASP A 146 -22.64 0.13 -19.71
C ASP A 146 -21.84 -1.18 -19.76
N GLU A 147 -22.05 -1.99 -20.80
CA GLU A 147 -21.34 -3.26 -20.98
C GLU A 147 -19.85 -3.03 -21.29
N ASP A 148 -19.52 -2.11 -22.19
CA ASP A 148 -18.12 -1.77 -22.49
C ASP A 148 -17.42 -1.17 -21.27
N ALA A 149 -18.12 -0.33 -20.49
CA ALA A 149 -17.58 0.21 -19.25
C ALA A 149 -17.31 -0.89 -18.21
N LYS A 150 -18.23 -1.86 -18.04
CA LYS A 150 -18.00 -3.00 -17.14
C LYS A 150 -16.82 -3.86 -17.59
N LYS A 151 -16.71 -4.16 -18.88
CA LYS A 151 -15.56 -4.88 -19.45
C LYS A 151 -14.22 -4.17 -19.23
N ALA A 152 -14.26 -2.85 -19.04
CA ALA A 152 -13.07 -2.02 -18.84
C ALA A 152 -12.66 -1.87 -17.36
N ILE A 153 -13.60 -1.63 -16.45
CA ILE A 153 -13.27 -1.25 -15.06
C ILE A 153 -13.99 -2.06 -13.97
N LEU A 154 -14.95 -2.93 -14.30
CA LEU A 154 -15.61 -3.78 -13.31
C LEU A 154 -14.90 -5.14 -13.24
N LYS A 155 -14.00 -5.29 -12.26
CA LYS A 155 -13.20 -6.53 -12.07
C LYS A 155 -14.03 -7.80 -11.84
N THR A 156 -15.29 -7.68 -11.45
CA THR A 156 -16.23 -8.80 -11.25
C THR A 156 -17.10 -9.09 -12.49
N ASN A 157 -16.94 -8.35 -13.59
CA ASN A 157 -17.71 -8.60 -14.81
C ASN A 157 -17.37 -9.96 -15.43
N GLY A 158 -18.35 -10.61 -16.07
CA GLY A 158 -18.13 -11.89 -16.73
C GLY A 158 -17.15 -11.82 -17.91
N THR A 159 -17.26 -10.76 -18.72
CA THR A 159 -16.32 -10.46 -19.81
C THR A 159 -15.43 -9.30 -19.41
N LYS A 160 -14.11 -9.42 -19.62
CA LYS A 160 -13.12 -8.46 -19.09
C LYS A 160 -12.10 -8.00 -20.13
N ASP A 161 -12.45 -8.11 -21.41
CA ASP A 161 -11.57 -7.96 -22.57
C ASP A 161 -11.19 -6.52 -22.93
N LYS A 162 -11.62 -5.52 -22.14
CA LYS A 162 -11.33 -4.09 -22.35
C LYS A 162 -10.56 -3.42 -21.21
N GLY A 163 -10.10 -4.16 -20.21
CA GLY A 163 -9.29 -3.63 -19.11
C GLY A 163 -9.56 -4.26 -17.76
N ALA A 164 -10.75 -4.84 -17.54
CA ALA A 164 -11.11 -5.35 -16.22
C ALA A 164 -10.22 -6.55 -15.79
N GLU A 165 -9.65 -7.28 -16.74
CA GLU A 165 -8.69 -8.36 -16.46
C GLU A 165 -7.35 -7.79 -15.99
N GLU A 166 -6.83 -6.78 -16.69
CA GLU A 166 -5.61 -6.08 -16.30
C GLU A 166 -5.78 -5.34 -14.97
N LEU A 167 -6.95 -4.75 -14.72
CA LEU A 167 -7.29 -4.12 -13.44
C LEU A 167 -7.28 -5.14 -12.29
N GLU A 168 -7.86 -6.33 -12.49
CA GLU A 168 -7.83 -7.39 -11.48
C GLU A 168 -6.38 -7.84 -11.16
N LYS A 169 -5.52 -7.97 -12.19
CA LYS A 169 -4.09 -8.27 -12.01
C LYS A 169 -3.35 -7.15 -11.27
N LEU A 170 -3.69 -5.89 -11.56
CA LEU A 170 -3.15 -4.73 -10.85
C LEU A 170 -3.56 -4.73 -9.36
N PHE A 171 -4.83 -5.03 -9.05
CA PHE A 171 -5.27 -5.19 -7.66
C PHE A 171 -4.46 -6.25 -6.91
N LYS A 172 -4.26 -7.43 -7.51
CA LYS A 172 -3.50 -8.53 -6.89
C LYS A 172 -2.02 -8.20 -6.69
N SER A 173 -1.38 -7.55 -7.66
CA SER A 173 0.03 -7.16 -7.57
C SER A 173 0.25 -6.07 -6.51
N VAL A 174 -0.64 -5.07 -6.42
CA VAL A 174 -0.59 -4.06 -5.36
C VAL A 174 -0.89 -4.65 -3.98
N GLU A 175 -1.83 -5.59 -3.86
CA GLU A 175 -2.09 -6.32 -2.61
C GLU A 175 -0.83 -7.08 -2.14
N SER A 176 -0.16 -7.78 -3.07
CA SER A 176 1.11 -8.48 -2.80
C SER A 176 2.23 -7.52 -2.36
N LEU A 177 2.32 -6.34 -2.99
CA LEU A 177 3.26 -5.29 -2.61
C LEU A 177 2.95 -4.75 -1.20
N SER A 178 1.68 -4.49 -0.90
CA SER A 178 1.20 -3.99 0.39
C SER A 178 1.49 -4.97 1.54
N LYS A 179 1.27 -6.27 1.33
CA LYS A 179 1.62 -7.31 2.31
C LYS A 179 3.11 -7.29 2.63
N SER A 180 3.98 -7.27 1.62
CA SER A 180 5.43 -7.23 1.86
C SER A 180 5.93 -5.91 2.47
N ALA A 181 5.28 -4.78 2.15
CA ALA A 181 5.57 -3.51 2.81
C ALA A 181 5.24 -3.58 4.32
N GLN A 182 4.09 -4.16 4.67
CA GLN A 182 3.66 -4.35 6.05
C GLN A 182 4.54 -5.35 6.81
N GLU A 183 4.96 -6.43 6.15
CA GLU A 183 5.92 -7.40 6.72
C GLU A 183 7.26 -6.75 7.01
N ALA A 184 7.80 -5.94 6.09
CA ALA A 184 9.04 -5.20 6.29
C ALA A 184 8.96 -4.26 7.51
N LEU A 185 7.87 -3.47 7.61
CA LEU A 185 7.63 -2.61 8.77
C LEU A 185 7.51 -3.41 10.07
N THR A 186 6.76 -4.51 10.05
CA THR A 186 6.59 -5.39 11.21
C THR A 186 7.93 -5.96 11.68
N ASN A 187 8.80 -6.34 10.74
CA ASN A 187 10.13 -6.85 11.06
C ASN A 187 11.01 -5.77 11.69
N SER A 188 11.01 -4.54 11.16
CA SER A 188 11.74 -3.42 11.76
C SER A 188 11.24 -3.07 13.16
N VAL A 189 9.93 -3.19 13.43
CA VAL A 189 9.38 -3.00 14.78
C VAL A 189 9.80 -4.13 15.72
N LYS A 190 9.83 -5.38 15.26
CA LYS A 190 10.27 -6.53 16.07
C LYS A 190 11.74 -6.43 16.49
N GLU A 191 12.60 -5.75 15.72
CA GLU A 191 14.00 -5.51 16.09
C GLU A 191 14.13 -4.73 17.41
N LEU A 192 13.12 -3.93 17.81
CA LEU A 192 13.13 -3.20 19.10
C LEU A 192 13.19 -4.14 20.31
N THR A 193 12.64 -5.34 20.20
CA THR A 193 12.57 -6.35 21.26
C THR A 193 13.36 -7.61 20.91
N GLY A 194 14.06 -7.62 19.78
CA GLY A 194 14.83 -8.74 19.30
C GLY A 194 16.21 -8.83 19.97
N PRO A 195 16.86 -10.01 19.92
CA PRO A 195 18.25 -10.14 20.36
C PRO A 195 19.15 -9.26 19.48
N VAL A 196 20.22 -8.73 20.07
CA VAL A 196 21.21 -7.91 19.37
C VAL A 196 21.89 -8.80 18.33
N VAL A 197 21.80 -8.43 17.06
CA VAL A 197 22.55 -9.12 16.00
C VAL A 197 24.01 -8.74 16.19
N ALA A 198 24.79 -9.63 16.80
CA ALA A 198 26.23 -9.50 16.84
C ALA A 198 26.77 -9.72 15.41
N GLU A 199 27.30 -8.67 14.79
CA GLU A 199 28.11 -8.83 13.57
C GLU A 199 29.32 -9.70 13.93
N ARG A 200 29.37 -10.91 13.37
CA ARG A 200 30.56 -11.75 13.44
C ARG A 200 31.57 -11.19 12.43
N PHE A 201 32.62 -10.55 12.94
CA PHE A 201 33.82 -10.16 12.20
C PHE A 201 34.60 -11.40 11.72
#